data_AF-A0A939T605-F1
#
_entry.id   AF-A0A939T605-F1
#
_cell.length_a   1.000
_cell.length_b   1.000
_cell.length_c   1.000
_cell.angle_alpha   90.00
_cell.angle_beta   90.00
_cell.angle_gamma   90.00
#
_symmetry.space_group_name_H-M   'P 1'
#
loop_
_entity.id
_entity.type
_entity.pdbx_description
1 polymer ?
#
loop_
_entity_poly.entity_id
_entity_poly.type
_entity_poly.pdbx_seq_one_letter_code
_entity_poly.pdbx_strand_id
1 'polypeptide(L)'
;MHTRGLMVAAAAAAVVAGAAALVPGIDGGHASRAGFTAAEGDSPAAIRQSVLNGTALSRHRLVNNCTTKSGKKTYHLGCDSSLMASRTDPNKPLVTSEPAALGPADFARAFHLPASGGRRGTIGIIDFGGISTVDADLAVYRKTYGLPACTAASGCLKVVGRDGGAPPAPSKLPVLSTIEQALGLETTLDVQLASAACPGCKIVLVQLPVDLVAMGAQYAGFPAPLATALADGTDTAIKKGANAVSMSYILANGFQPGIATGDIGRRLRHPGVAVVASSGDHGYVARKTSDQTWPQELPWVVSVGGVELTSRDGGATFAKRAWGKVEGDKAWWGAASLCSTTLPPANGQPARISKLCAGHRASSDVSAASTGLAIYDGFGYVGGGTGWGVALGTSGSAPYIAGLYARTGTAKVNGPNTLYRAPRGAIEDVTTGSSMQNGATGCADSPPALCVAGQGWDGPTGLGVPNGLRAF
;
A
#
# COMPACT_ATOMS: atom_id res chain seq x y z
N MET A 1 51.59 48.01 -19.24
CA MET A 1 51.54 46.54 -19.01
C MET A 1 50.28 46.02 -19.72
N HIS A 2 50.40 45.72 -21.01
CA HIS A 2 50.36 44.35 -21.57
C HIS A 2 49.01 43.64 -21.30
N THR A 3 48.05 43.70 -22.25
CA THR A 3 47.74 42.68 -23.31
C THR A 3 47.21 41.36 -22.75
N ARG A 4 46.32 40.57 -23.36
CA ARG A 4 45.45 40.55 -24.54
C ARG A 4 44.60 39.28 -24.33
N GLY A 5 43.34 39.24 -24.76
CA GLY A 5 42.58 37.99 -24.89
C GLY A 5 42.01 37.90 -26.31
N LEU A 6 42.68 37.10 -27.15
CA LEU A 6 42.45 36.97 -28.58
C LEU A 6 41.19 36.17 -28.90
N MET A 7 40.67 36.47 -30.08
CA MET A 7 39.49 35.94 -30.76
C MET A 7 39.92 34.85 -31.77
N VAL A 8 38.92 34.16 -32.36
CA VAL A 8 38.96 33.39 -33.65
C VAL A 8 39.51 31.94 -33.52
N ALA A 9 38.98 30.86 -34.12
CA ALA A 9 38.24 30.70 -35.38
C ALA A 9 37.40 29.42 -35.42
N ALA A 10 36.36 29.45 -36.26
CA ALA A 10 35.64 28.29 -36.79
C ALA A 10 36.37 27.65 -37.98
N ALA A 11 36.12 26.36 -38.25
CA ALA A 11 36.13 25.79 -39.60
C ALA A 11 35.31 24.48 -39.64
N ALA A 12 34.58 24.31 -40.73
CA ALA A 12 33.55 23.31 -40.96
C ALA A 12 33.98 22.20 -41.94
N ALA A 13 33.17 21.14 -41.95
CA ALA A 13 32.81 20.24 -43.06
C ALA A 13 33.84 19.23 -43.61
N ALA A 14 33.47 17.94 -43.60
CA ALA A 14 33.10 17.21 -44.82
C ALA A 14 32.61 15.78 -44.50
N VAL A 15 31.52 15.38 -45.18
CA VAL A 15 30.93 14.04 -45.27
C VAL A 15 31.42 13.41 -46.58
N VAL A 16 31.86 12.12 -46.59
CA VAL A 16 31.60 11.15 -47.69
C VAL A 16 31.67 9.71 -47.12
N ALA A 17 30.79 8.87 -47.67
CA ALA A 17 30.45 7.50 -47.34
C ALA A 17 31.40 6.38 -47.87
N GLY A 18 31.12 5.14 -47.43
CA GLY A 18 31.62 3.87 -47.99
C GLY A 18 32.34 3.03 -46.93
N ALA A 19 32.13 1.73 -46.71
CA ALA A 19 31.37 0.72 -47.41
C ALA A 19 31.01 -0.41 -46.41
N ALA A 20 29.93 -1.12 -46.70
CA ALA A 20 29.54 -2.35 -46.03
C ALA A 20 30.49 -3.50 -46.37
N ALA A 21 30.81 -4.35 -45.39
CA ALA A 21 30.94 -5.80 -45.57
C ALA A 21 31.33 -6.54 -44.27
N LEU A 22 30.56 -7.61 -43.99
CA LEU A 22 30.98 -8.91 -43.43
C LEU A 22 31.33 -9.01 -41.94
N VAL A 23 30.32 -9.36 -41.12
CA VAL A 23 30.50 -10.27 -39.97
C VAL A 23 29.35 -11.31 -40.00
N PRO A 24 29.63 -12.61 -39.78
CA PRO A 24 28.73 -13.71 -40.11
C PRO A 24 27.51 -13.80 -39.18
N GLY A 25 26.41 -14.35 -39.71
CA GLY A 25 25.25 -14.76 -38.92
C GLY A 25 25.65 -15.77 -37.86
N ILE A 26 25.23 -15.52 -36.63
CA ILE A 26 25.33 -16.49 -35.54
C ILE A 26 23.92 -17.04 -35.32
N ASP A 27 23.84 -18.35 -35.44
CA ASP A 27 22.65 -19.17 -35.38
C ASP A 27 21.71 -18.84 -34.22
N GLY A 28 20.43 -19.09 -34.50
CA GLY A 28 19.37 -19.20 -33.50
C GLY A 28 19.68 -20.31 -32.50
N GLY A 29 20.48 -19.97 -31.48
CA GLY A 29 20.56 -20.73 -30.26
C GLY A 29 19.24 -20.60 -29.54
N HIS A 30 18.44 -21.67 -29.55
CA HIS A 30 17.46 -21.91 -28.50
C HIS A 30 18.16 -21.63 -27.17
N ALA A 31 17.70 -20.60 -26.47
CA ALA A 31 17.98 -20.43 -25.06
C ALA A 31 17.47 -21.70 -24.38
N SER A 32 18.38 -22.65 -24.22
CA SER A 32 18.22 -23.78 -23.33
C SER A 32 17.77 -23.16 -22.02
N ARG A 33 16.57 -23.54 -21.59
CA ARG A 33 16.10 -23.33 -20.22
C ARG A 33 17.24 -23.76 -19.33
N ALA A 34 18.01 -22.79 -18.83
CA ALA A 34 18.85 -23.02 -17.68
C ALA A 34 17.85 -23.42 -16.60
N GLY A 35 17.78 -24.73 -16.37
CA GLY A 35 16.96 -25.27 -15.31
C GLY A 35 17.35 -24.51 -14.06
N PHE A 36 16.37 -23.84 -13.46
CA PHE A 36 16.46 -23.46 -12.08
C PHE A 36 16.66 -24.78 -11.33
N THR A 37 17.91 -25.15 -11.09
CA THR A 37 18.23 -26.15 -10.09
C THR A 37 17.69 -25.57 -8.80
N ALA A 38 16.63 -26.20 -8.26
CA ALA A 38 15.97 -25.79 -7.04
C ALA A 38 17.01 -25.72 -5.93
N ALA A 39 17.55 -24.52 -5.70
CA ALA A 39 18.37 -24.22 -4.54
C ALA A 39 17.42 -24.19 -3.34
N GLU A 40 17.56 -25.18 -2.46
CA GLU A 40 17.00 -25.31 -1.10
C GLU A 40 16.11 -24.14 -0.63
N GLY A 41 14.89 -24.08 -1.15
CA GLY A 41 13.89 -23.07 -0.82
C GLY A 41 12.48 -23.68 -0.94
N ASP A 42 11.53 -23.17 -0.15
CA ASP A 42 10.17 -23.68 -0.16
C ASP A 42 9.54 -23.44 -1.54
N SER A 43 8.86 -24.46 -2.09
CA SER A 43 8.12 -24.30 -3.36
C SER A 43 6.98 -23.29 -3.19
N PRO A 44 6.49 -22.64 -4.26
CA PRO A 44 5.34 -21.75 -4.19
C PRO A 44 4.12 -22.38 -3.49
N ALA A 45 3.89 -23.68 -3.70
CA ALA A 45 2.85 -24.45 -3.02
C ALA A 45 3.08 -24.57 -1.51
N ALA A 46 4.31 -24.84 -1.07
CA ALA A 46 4.67 -24.92 0.35
C ALA A 46 4.54 -23.57 1.05
N ILE A 47 4.97 -22.49 0.39
CA ILE A 47 4.79 -21.11 0.85
C ILE A 47 3.28 -20.81 0.97
N ARG A 48 2.48 -21.08 -0.07
CA ARG A 48 1.02 -20.89 -0.03
C ARG A 48 0.37 -21.64 1.11
N GLN A 49 0.73 -22.89 1.34
CA GLN A 49 0.19 -23.66 2.46
C GLN A 49 0.53 -23.02 3.81
N SER A 50 1.76 -22.50 3.97
CA SER A 50 2.15 -21.80 5.19
C SER A 50 1.41 -20.48 5.41
N VAL A 51 1.10 -19.75 4.32
CA VAL A 51 0.28 -18.53 4.35
C VAL A 51 -1.14 -18.88 4.81
N LEU A 52 -1.78 -19.87 4.17
CA LEU A 52 -3.12 -20.31 4.54
C LEU A 52 -3.18 -20.81 5.99
N ASN A 53 -2.17 -21.54 6.45
CA ASN A 53 -2.12 -22.04 7.83
C ASN A 53 -1.81 -20.96 8.88
N GLY A 54 -1.44 -19.74 8.47
CA GLY A 54 -0.98 -18.69 9.39
C GLY A 54 0.38 -18.98 10.03
N THR A 55 1.18 -19.86 9.40
CA THR A 55 2.49 -20.30 9.89
C THR A 55 3.67 -19.79 9.05
N ALA A 56 3.43 -18.99 8.02
CA ALA A 56 4.50 -18.52 7.14
C ALA A 56 5.62 -17.79 7.89
N LEU A 57 5.26 -16.94 8.85
CA LEU A 57 6.25 -16.20 9.67
C LEU A 57 6.92 -17.03 10.76
N SER A 58 6.51 -18.28 11.00
CA SER A 58 7.29 -19.21 11.83
C SER A 58 8.41 -19.90 11.04
N ARG A 59 8.46 -19.70 9.71
CA ARG A 59 9.43 -20.31 8.79
C ARG A 59 10.27 -19.26 8.06
N HIS A 60 9.68 -18.11 7.81
CA HIS A 60 10.30 -16.97 7.14
C HIS A 60 10.37 -15.78 8.09
N ARG A 61 11.41 -14.97 7.92
CA ARG A 61 11.50 -13.65 8.56
C ARG A 61 10.80 -12.61 7.69
N LEU A 62 10.63 -11.41 8.23
CA LEU A 62 10.33 -10.22 7.45
C LEU A 62 11.60 -9.48 7.05
N VAL A 63 11.59 -8.91 5.85
CA VAL A 63 12.56 -7.92 5.39
C VAL A 63 11.82 -6.61 5.11
N ASN A 64 12.35 -5.50 5.64
CA ASN A 64 11.86 -4.17 5.35
C ASN A 64 12.48 -3.70 4.01
N ASN A 65 11.64 -3.59 2.97
CA ASN A 65 12.03 -3.17 1.62
C ASN A 65 12.46 -1.69 1.57
N CYS A 66 12.23 -0.94 2.64
CA CYS A 66 12.64 0.44 2.82
C CYS A 66 13.93 0.56 3.62
N THR A 67 14.73 -0.50 3.68
CA THR A 67 16.06 -0.43 4.31
C THR A 67 17.16 -0.87 3.37
N THR A 68 18.28 -0.16 3.38
CA THR A 68 19.49 -0.53 2.64
C THR A 68 20.70 -0.55 3.56
N LYS A 69 21.72 -1.33 3.20
CA LYS A 69 22.96 -1.46 3.98
C LYS A 69 24.13 -0.85 3.22
N SER A 70 24.96 -0.07 3.92
CA SER A 70 26.29 0.32 3.45
C SER A 70 27.32 -0.04 4.53
N GLY A 71 28.13 -1.06 4.24
CA GLY A 71 28.97 -1.71 5.24
C GLY A 71 28.13 -2.32 6.37
N LYS A 72 28.42 -1.93 7.62
CA LYS A 72 27.67 -2.36 8.82
C LYS A 72 26.50 -1.44 9.18
N LYS A 73 26.30 -0.32 8.47
CA LYS A 73 25.20 0.62 8.75
C LYS A 73 23.97 0.27 7.92
N THR A 74 22.81 0.27 8.58
CA THR A 74 21.50 0.21 7.94
C THR A 74 20.92 1.63 7.84
N TYR A 75 20.35 1.97 6.69
CA TYR A 75 19.68 3.23 6.41
C TYR A 75 18.22 2.94 6.11
N HIS A 76 17.30 3.70 6.70
CA HIS A 76 15.87 3.67 6.40
C HIS A 76 15.58 4.70 5.29
N LEU A 77 14.78 4.30 4.31
CA LEU A 77 14.53 5.02 3.06
C LEU A 77 13.22 5.83 3.08
N GLY A 78 12.52 5.86 4.21
CA GLY A 78 11.33 6.68 4.41
C GLY A 78 9.99 6.05 4.09
N CYS A 79 9.92 4.72 4.10
CA CYS A 79 8.68 3.94 4.05
C CYS A 79 8.78 2.72 4.98
N ASP A 80 7.69 1.97 5.16
CA ASP A 80 7.67 0.79 6.05
C ASP A 80 7.21 -0.51 5.35
N SER A 81 7.29 -0.53 4.02
CA SER A 81 6.89 -1.67 3.19
C SER A 81 7.68 -2.94 3.54
N SER A 82 6.95 -4.02 3.83
CA SER A 82 7.53 -5.25 4.37
C SER A 82 7.15 -6.49 3.53
N LEU A 83 8.13 -7.37 3.36
CA LEU A 83 7.99 -8.64 2.64
C LEU A 83 8.45 -9.80 3.48
N MET A 84 7.95 -10.99 3.13
CA MET A 84 8.56 -12.24 3.54
C MET A 84 9.97 -12.34 2.96
N ALA A 85 10.93 -12.73 3.79
CA ALA A 85 12.31 -12.92 3.41
C ALA A 85 12.57 -14.34 2.88
N SER A 86 13.59 -14.48 2.05
CA SER A 86 14.11 -15.78 1.65
C SER A 86 14.63 -16.56 2.86
N ARG A 87 14.43 -17.89 2.86
CA ARG A 87 15.01 -18.77 3.87
C ARG A 87 16.53 -18.91 3.72
N THR A 88 17.03 -18.81 2.50
CA THR A 88 18.47 -18.95 2.21
C THR A 88 19.25 -17.67 2.48
N ASP A 89 18.59 -16.52 2.45
CA ASP A 89 19.15 -15.24 2.86
C ASP A 89 18.06 -14.38 3.52
N PRO A 90 18.00 -14.30 4.85
CA PRO A 90 16.98 -13.54 5.56
C PRO A 90 17.09 -12.02 5.38
N ASN A 91 18.12 -11.52 4.69
CA ASN A 91 18.24 -10.11 4.32
C ASN A 91 17.68 -9.83 2.92
N LYS A 92 17.22 -10.86 2.20
CA LYS A 92 16.68 -10.71 0.84
C LYS A 92 15.19 -11.04 0.83
N PRO A 93 14.41 -10.33 -0.01
CA PRO A 93 13.04 -10.71 -0.32
C PRO A 93 12.91 -12.16 -0.77
N LEU A 94 11.82 -12.80 -0.37
CA LEU A 94 11.37 -14.04 -0.98
C LEU A 94 10.79 -13.72 -2.36
N VAL A 95 11.40 -14.29 -3.41
CA VAL A 95 10.97 -14.08 -4.80
C VAL A 95 10.70 -15.43 -5.44
N THR A 96 9.55 -15.55 -6.10
CA THR A 96 9.08 -16.78 -6.75
C THR A 96 8.61 -16.51 -8.18
N SER A 97 8.57 -17.54 -9.02
CA SER A 97 8.11 -17.44 -10.41
C SER A 97 6.58 -17.49 -10.55
N GLU A 98 5.88 -17.95 -9.51
CA GLU A 98 4.44 -18.14 -9.46
C GLU A 98 3.88 -17.58 -8.14
N PRO A 99 2.62 -17.12 -8.09
CA PRO A 99 2.05 -16.57 -6.87
C PRO A 99 1.97 -17.63 -5.76
N ALA A 100 2.46 -17.26 -4.58
CA ALA A 100 2.56 -18.14 -3.43
C ALA A 100 1.72 -17.68 -2.22
N ALA A 101 0.81 -16.73 -2.42
CA ALA A 101 0.11 -16.03 -1.34
C ALA A 101 -1.36 -15.75 -1.71
N LEU A 102 -2.08 -14.98 -0.90
CA LEU A 102 -3.50 -14.67 -1.09
C LEU A 102 -3.70 -13.79 -2.32
N GLY A 103 -4.62 -14.21 -3.19
CA GLY A 103 -5.00 -13.48 -4.40
C GLY A 103 -6.48 -13.10 -4.46
N PRO A 104 -6.95 -12.55 -5.59
CA PRO A 104 -8.32 -12.06 -5.76
C PRO A 104 -9.41 -13.06 -5.41
N ALA A 105 -9.24 -14.34 -5.78
CA ALA A 105 -10.22 -15.38 -5.46
C ALA A 105 -10.28 -15.71 -3.96
N ASP A 106 -9.14 -15.63 -3.26
CA ASP A 106 -9.08 -15.83 -1.82
C ASP A 106 -9.84 -14.69 -1.10
N PHE A 107 -9.61 -13.44 -1.52
CA PHE A 107 -10.32 -12.28 -0.96
C PHE A 107 -11.83 -12.30 -1.27
N ALA A 108 -12.22 -12.70 -2.49
CA ALA A 108 -13.62 -12.82 -2.85
C ALA A 108 -14.35 -13.84 -1.98
N ARG A 109 -13.72 -14.98 -1.67
CA ARG A 109 -14.27 -15.98 -0.74
C ARG A 109 -14.30 -15.46 0.70
N ALA A 110 -13.18 -14.91 1.18
CA ALA A 110 -13.04 -14.43 2.55
C ALA A 110 -14.06 -13.34 2.90
N PHE A 111 -14.37 -12.47 1.95
CA PHE A 111 -15.25 -11.31 2.14
C PHE A 111 -16.62 -11.47 1.46
N HIS A 112 -16.98 -12.69 1.05
CA HIS A 112 -18.25 -13.03 0.41
C HIS A 112 -18.64 -12.07 -0.74
N LEU A 113 -17.66 -11.70 -1.56
CA LEU A 113 -17.90 -10.79 -2.68
C LEU A 113 -18.64 -11.52 -3.81
N PRO A 114 -19.64 -10.88 -4.42
CA PRO A 114 -20.31 -11.47 -5.56
C PRO A 114 -19.36 -11.54 -6.76
N ALA A 115 -19.47 -12.59 -7.59
CA ALA A 115 -18.64 -12.77 -8.78
C ALA A 115 -18.89 -11.67 -9.83
N SER A 116 -20.12 -11.17 -9.89
CA SER A 116 -20.56 -10.09 -10.77
C SER A 116 -21.34 -9.04 -9.99
N GLY A 117 -21.58 -7.89 -10.60
CA GLY A 117 -22.27 -6.78 -9.96
C GLY A 117 -21.31 -5.77 -9.32
N GLY A 118 -21.88 -4.61 -9.03
CA GLY A 118 -21.14 -3.38 -8.76
C GLY A 118 -21.10 -2.44 -9.97
N ARG A 119 -20.78 -1.18 -9.72
CA ARG A 119 -20.50 -0.14 -10.71
C ARG A 119 -19.05 -0.25 -11.19
N ARG A 120 -18.78 0.36 -12.35
CA ARG A 120 -17.43 0.54 -12.90
C ARG A 120 -16.92 1.94 -12.58
N GLY A 121 -16.56 2.14 -11.31
CA GLY A 121 -15.98 3.40 -10.84
C GLY A 121 -14.53 3.61 -11.29
N THR A 122 -13.90 4.62 -10.71
CA THR A 122 -12.48 4.92 -10.92
C THR A 122 -11.81 5.03 -9.56
N ILE A 123 -10.73 4.28 -9.40
CA ILE A 123 -9.92 4.26 -8.18
C ILE A 123 -8.71 5.18 -8.41
N GLY A 124 -8.53 6.16 -7.54
CA GLY A 124 -7.31 6.96 -7.46
C GLY A 124 -6.32 6.30 -6.51
N ILE A 125 -5.06 6.19 -6.92
CA ILE A 125 -3.95 5.74 -6.08
C ILE A 125 -2.92 6.87 -6.07
N ILE A 126 -2.46 7.29 -4.88
CA ILE A 126 -1.51 8.39 -4.73
C ILE A 126 -0.20 7.84 -4.15
N ASP A 127 0.84 7.76 -4.98
CA ASP A 127 2.15 7.20 -4.60
C ASP A 127 3.31 8.10 -5.01
N PHE A 128 4.49 7.86 -4.43
CA PHE A 128 5.71 8.57 -4.78
C PHE A 128 6.62 7.75 -5.71
N GLY A 129 7.35 8.43 -6.59
CA GLY A 129 8.37 7.86 -7.47
C GLY A 129 7.91 7.61 -8.90
N GLY A 130 8.88 7.56 -9.82
CA GLY A 130 8.64 7.25 -11.23
C GLY A 130 8.63 5.76 -11.51
N ILE A 131 7.60 5.04 -11.04
CA ILE A 131 7.52 3.57 -11.17
C ILE A 131 7.01 3.20 -12.57
N SER A 132 7.93 2.90 -13.49
CA SER A 132 7.64 2.77 -14.91
C SER A 132 7.09 1.41 -15.34
N THR A 133 7.21 0.37 -14.51
CA THR A 133 6.80 -1.01 -14.85
C THR A 133 5.34 -1.32 -14.49
N VAL A 134 4.63 -0.41 -13.82
CA VAL A 134 3.33 -0.70 -13.19
C VAL A 134 2.27 -1.23 -14.17
N ASP A 135 2.29 -0.81 -15.44
CA ASP A 135 1.38 -1.33 -16.49
C ASP A 135 1.70 -2.80 -16.82
N ALA A 136 2.98 -3.14 -16.98
CA ALA A 136 3.42 -4.51 -17.23
C ALA A 136 3.18 -5.41 -16.01
N ASP A 137 3.43 -4.91 -14.82
CA ASP A 137 3.25 -5.65 -13.56
C ASP A 137 1.77 -5.95 -13.31
N LEU A 138 0.89 -4.96 -13.52
CA LEU A 138 -0.55 -5.15 -13.46
C LEU A 138 -1.04 -6.16 -14.51
N ALA A 139 -0.47 -6.14 -15.72
CA ALA A 139 -0.81 -7.11 -16.77
C ALA A 139 -0.45 -8.54 -16.36
N VAL A 140 0.73 -8.76 -15.76
CA VAL A 140 1.13 -10.07 -15.22
C VAL A 140 0.17 -10.50 -14.11
N TYR A 141 -0.07 -9.63 -13.12
CA TYR A 141 -0.96 -9.93 -12.01
C TYR A 141 -2.36 -10.34 -12.47
N ARG A 142 -2.97 -9.53 -13.35
CA ARG A 142 -4.33 -9.77 -13.84
C ARG A 142 -4.41 -11.01 -14.72
N LYS A 143 -3.42 -11.25 -15.57
CA LYS A 143 -3.35 -12.49 -16.38
C LYS A 143 -3.27 -13.73 -15.49
N THR A 144 -2.39 -13.71 -14.49
CA THR A 144 -2.19 -14.84 -13.58
C THR A 144 -3.46 -15.18 -12.80
N TYR A 145 -4.22 -14.18 -12.38
CA TYR A 145 -5.48 -14.39 -11.65
C TYR A 145 -6.74 -14.41 -12.51
N GLY A 146 -6.61 -14.44 -13.84
CA GLY A 146 -7.76 -14.50 -14.75
C GLY A 146 -8.67 -13.26 -14.68
N LEU A 147 -8.15 -12.10 -14.28
CA LEU A 147 -8.87 -10.84 -14.29
C LEU A 147 -8.85 -10.22 -15.70
N PRO A 148 -9.89 -9.45 -16.11
CA PRO A 148 -9.91 -8.77 -17.41
C PRO A 148 -8.66 -7.91 -17.62
N ALA A 149 -8.16 -7.69 -18.83
CA ALA A 149 -7.00 -6.81 -19.00
C ALA A 149 -7.30 -5.37 -18.52
N CYS A 150 -6.31 -4.73 -17.88
CA CYS A 150 -6.36 -3.32 -17.52
C CYS A 150 -4.99 -2.71 -17.80
N THR A 151 -4.90 -1.86 -18.82
CA THR A 151 -3.63 -1.34 -19.32
C THR A 151 -3.71 0.14 -19.63
N ALA A 152 -2.54 0.78 -19.82
CA ALA A 152 -2.48 2.15 -20.31
C ALA A 152 -3.09 2.27 -21.72
N ALA A 153 -2.78 1.33 -22.61
CA ALA A 153 -3.27 1.31 -24.00
C ALA A 153 -4.80 1.18 -24.10
N SER A 154 -5.43 0.42 -23.19
CA SER A 154 -6.90 0.30 -23.14
C SER A 154 -7.58 1.48 -22.43
N GLY A 155 -6.81 2.39 -21.82
CA GLY A 155 -7.32 3.48 -20.99
C GLY A 155 -7.96 3.02 -19.67
N CYS A 156 -7.78 1.75 -19.30
CA CYS A 156 -8.22 1.23 -18.01
C CYS A 156 -7.32 1.73 -16.88
N LEU A 157 -6.00 1.68 -17.10
CA LEU A 157 -5.01 2.28 -16.22
C LEU A 157 -4.58 3.63 -16.80
N LYS A 158 -4.47 4.64 -15.95
CA LYS A 158 -3.90 5.94 -16.30
C LYS A 158 -2.85 6.33 -15.27
N VAL A 159 -1.62 6.52 -15.72
CA VAL A 159 -0.51 6.98 -14.88
C VAL A 159 -0.23 8.45 -15.19
N VAL A 160 -0.27 9.31 -14.17
CA VAL A 160 -0.08 10.77 -14.30
C VAL A 160 0.80 11.32 -13.20
N GLY A 161 1.38 12.49 -13.43
CA GLY A 161 2.10 13.24 -12.39
C GLY A 161 1.16 13.95 -11.41
N ARG A 162 1.75 14.53 -10.36
CA ARG A 162 1.07 15.34 -9.31
C ARG A 162 0.07 16.36 -9.85
N ASP A 163 0.35 17.00 -10.97
CA ASP A 163 -0.48 18.03 -11.62
C ASP A 163 -1.47 17.47 -12.66
N GLY A 164 -1.48 16.15 -12.84
CA GLY A 164 -2.27 15.45 -13.85
C GLY A 164 -1.66 15.43 -15.24
N GLY A 165 -0.41 15.89 -15.39
CA GLY A 165 0.44 15.78 -16.58
C GLY A 165 1.22 14.47 -16.63
N ALA A 166 2.42 14.51 -17.21
CA ALA A 166 3.30 13.34 -17.30
C ALA A 166 3.78 12.92 -15.90
N PRO A 167 3.85 11.61 -15.60
CA PRO A 167 4.46 11.14 -14.36
C PRO A 167 5.96 11.45 -14.31
N PRO A 168 6.57 11.52 -13.12
CA PRO A 168 8.02 11.61 -12.98
C PRO A 168 8.69 10.41 -13.68
N ALA A 169 9.81 10.67 -14.35
CA ALA A 169 10.64 9.60 -14.90
C ALA A 169 11.43 8.92 -13.76
N PRO A 170 11.75 7.61 -13.88
CA PRO A 170 12.63 6.95 -12.93
C PRO A 170 13.96 7.70 -12.79
N SER A 171 14.39 7.88 -11.56
CA SER A 171 15.64 8.55 -11.24
C SER A 171 16.85 7.73 -11.66
N LYS A 172 17.82 8.39 -12.28
CA LYS A 172 19.12 7.79 -12.64
C LYS A 172 20.18 7.95 -11.55
N LEU A 173 19.86 8.67 -10.48
CA LEU A 173 20.79 8.87 -9.37
C LEU A 173 20.72 7.65 -8.43
N PRO A 174 21.86 7.00 -8.09
CA PRO A 174 21.85 5.72 -7.36
C PRO A 174 21.01 5.71 -6.06
N VAL A 175 21.17 6.73 -5.21
CA VAL A 175 20.39 6.87 -3.97
C VAL A 175 18.89 6.98 -4.25
N LEU A 176 18.50 7.82 -5.20
CA LEU A 176 17.09 8.01 -5.53
C LEU A 176 16.50 6.78 -6.21
N SER A 177 17.26 6.07 -7.05
CA SER A 177 16.80 4.83 -7.68
C SER A 177 16.53 3.73 -6.65
N THR A 178 17.29 3.69 -5.54
CA THR A 178 17.05 2.75 -4.45
C THR A 178 15.81 3.13 -3.64
N ILE A 179 15.58 4.43 -3.42
CA ILE A 179 14.35 4.93 -2.78
C ILE A 179 13.13 4.63 -3.66
N GLU A 180 13.22 4.84 -4.97
CA GLU A 180 12.14 4.48 -5.89
C GLU A 180 11.89 2.97 -5.94
N GLN A 181 12.93 2.12 -5.82
CA GLN A 181 12.72 0.67 -5.67
C GLN A 181 11.95 0.33 -4.38
N ALA A 182 12.24 1.03 -3.29
CA ALA A 182 11.51 0.85 -2.04
C ALA A 182 10.02 1.21 -2.20
N LEU A 183 9.75 2.36 -2.83
CA LEU A 183 8.41 2.88 -3.10
C LEU A 183 7.67 2.12 -4.22
N GLY A 184 8.40 1.47 -5.13
CA GLY A 184 7.87 0.68 -6.24
C GLY A 184 7.05 -0.52 -5.77
N LEU A 185 7.47 -1.13 -4.65
CA LEU A 185 6.69 -2.17 -3.98
C LEU A 185 5.32 -1.65 -3.57
N GLU A 186 5.29 -0.51 -2.88
CA GLU A 186 4.08 0.12 -2.37
C GLU A 186 3.13 0.44 -3.52
N THR A 187 3.65 1.09 -4.55
CA THR A 187 2.88 1.45 -5.75
C THR A 187 2.26 0.23 -6.41
N THR A 188 3.04 -0.83 -6.53
CA THR A 188 2.60 -2.04 -7.21
C THR A 188 1.60 -2.84 -6.37
N LEU A 189 1.79 -2.90 -5.05
CA LEU A 189 0.83 -3.43 -4.09
C LEU A 189 -0.50 -2.69 -4.22
N ASP A 190 -0.49 -1.36 -4.15
CA ASP A 190 -1.68 -0.53 -4.19
C ASP A 190 -2.50 -0.74 -5.46
N VAL A 191 -1.85 -0.66 -6.62
CA VAL A 191 -2.52 -0.86 -7.92
C VAL A 191 -3.09 -2.28 -8.03
N GLN A 192 -2.36 -3.31 -7.59
CA GLN A 192 -2.81 -4.70 -7.71
C GLN A 192 -3.98 -5.04 -6.77
N LEU A 193 -3.95 -4.55 -5.52
CA LEU A 193 -5.00 -4.81 -4.53
C LEU A 193 -6.28 -4.02 -4.83
N ALA A 194 -6.16 -2.78 -5.31
CA ALA A 194 -7.29 -2.02 -5.86
C ALA A 194 -7.93 -2.73 -7.06
N SER A 195 -7.09 -3.22 -7.98
CA SER A 195 -7.51 -4.00 -9.15
C SER A 195 -8.23 -5.30 -8.75
N ALA A 196 -7.76 -5.99 -7.70
CA ALA A 196 -8.38 -7.21 -7.18
C ALA A 196 -9.78 -6.95 -6.60
N ALA A 197 -9.96 -5.87 -5.85
CA ALA A 197 -11.24 -5.50 -5.24
C ALA A 197 -12.30 -5.11 -6.29
N CYS A 198 -11.89 -4.39 -7.35
CA CYS A 198 -12.76 -4.01 -8.45
C CYS A 198 -12.14 -4.30 -9.83
N PRO A 199 -12.23 -5.55 -10.32
CA PRO A 199 -11.69 -5.91 -11.62
C PRO A 199 -12.32 -5.14 -12.80
N GLY A 200 -13.50 -4.56 -12.61
CA GLY A 200 -14.19 -3.76 -13.64
C GLY A 200 -13.95 -2.24 -13.57
N CYS A 201 -13.23 -1.74 -12.56
CA CYS A 201 -12.98 -0.32 -12.36
C CYS A 201 -11.79 0.17 -13.20
N LYS A 202 -11.76 1.47 -13.48
CA LYS A 202 -10.56 2.16 -13.97
C LYS A 202 -9.65 2.51 -12.80
N ILE A 203 -8.37 2.68 -13.08
CA ILE A 203 -7.36 3.07 -12.11
C ILE A 203 -6.65 4.33 -12.61
N VAL A 204 -6.58 5.36 -11.77
CA VAL A 204 -5.75 6.54 -11.95
C VAL A 204 -4.65 6.47 -10.90
N LEU A 205 -3.44 6.13 -11.32
CA LEU A 205 -2.24 6.23 -10.50
C LEU A 205 -1.66 7.64 -10.66
N VAL A 206 -1.54 8.37 -9.55
CA VAL A 206 -0.89 9.68 -9.48
C VAL A 206 0.46 9.51 -8.82
N GLN A 207 1.52 9.63 -9.62
CA GLN A 207 2.90 9.56 -9.15
C GLN A 207 3.41 10.95 -8.76
N LEU A 208 3.74 11.10 -7.49
CA LEU A 208 4.36 12.27 -6.89
C LEU A 208 5.89 12.16 -7.03
N PRO A 209 6.60 13.26 -7.31
CA PRO A 209 8.06 13.22 -7.35
C PRO A 209 8.65 12.91 -5.97
N VAL A 210 9.74 12.15 -5.92
CA VAL A 210 10.54 12.00 -4.70
C VAL A 210 11.23 13.32 -4.39
N ASP A 211 10.84 13.95 -3.28
CA ASP A 211 11.42 15.19 -2.79
C ASP A 211 12.12 14.93 -1.45
N LEU A 212 13.45 14.79 -1.51
CA LEU A 212 14.27 14.51 -0.33
C LEU A 212 14.23 15.64 0.71
N VAL A 213 13.98 16.88 0.29
CA VAL A 213 13.87 18.01 1.22
C VAL A 213 12.56 17.90 1.99
N ALA A 214 11.46 17.61 1.30
CA ALA A 214 10.16 17.38 1.91
C ALA A 214 10.18 16.16 2.86
N MET A 215 10.81 15.05 2.45
CA MET A 215 11.02 13.87 3.29
C MET A 215 11.87 14.21 4.53
N GLY A 216 12.98 14.93 4.36
CA GLY A 216 13.81 15.39 5.47
C GLY A 216 13.05 16.30 6.45
N ALA A 217 12.23 17.21 5.92
CA ALA A 217 11.40 18.12 6.72
C ALA A 217 10.38 17.36 7.59
N GLN A 218 9.76 16.29 7.07
CA GLN A 218 8.88 15.42 7.86
C GLN A 218 9.61 14.87 9.10
N TYR A 219 10.83 14.36 8.95
CA TYR A 219 11.61 13.85 10.08
C TYR A 219 12.00 14.92 11.09
N ALA A 220 12.08 16.18 10.65
CA ALA A 220 12.28 17.33 11.53
C ALA A 220 10.97 17.85 12.17
N GLY A 221 9.83 17.19 11.95
CA GLY A 221 8.53 17.59 12.49
C GLY A 221 7.77 18.62 11.65
N PHE A 222 8.14 18.78 10.38
CA PHE A 222 7.52 19.71 9.43
C PHE A 222 6.96 18.97 8.19
N PRO A 223 5.89 18.17 8.35
CA PRO A 223 5.34 17.31 7.30
C PRO A 223 4.53 18.04 6.21
N ALA A 224 4.25 19.34 6.36
CA ALA A 224 3.35 20.08 5.46
C ALA A 224 3.70 19.97 3.96
N PRO A 225 4.98 19.98 3.53
CA PRO A 225 5.31 19.80 2.12
C PRO A 225 4.84 18.46 1.55
N LEU A 226 5.01 17.34 2.28
CA LEU A 226 4.54 16.02 1.85
C LEU A 226 3.02 15.91 1.94
N ALA A 227 2.42 16.43 3.00
CA ALA A 227 0.96 16.47 3.15
C ALA A 227 0.30 17.25 1.99
N THR A 228 0.93 18.35 1.55
CA THR A 228 0.50 19.13 0.38
C THR A 228 0.61 18.33 -0.91
N ALA A 229 1.71 17.59 -1.10
CA ALA A 229 1.89 16.75 -2.29
C ALA A 229 0.82 15.65 -2.38
N LEU A 230 0.50 15.02 -1.25
CA LEU A 230 -0.55 14.00 -1.14
C LEU A 230 -1.96 14.59 -1.37
N ALA A 231 -2.23 15.80 -0.86
CA ALA A 231 -3.47 16.52 -1.13
C ALA A 231 -3.59 16.92 -2.62
N ASP A 232 -2.51 17.41 -3.25
CA ASP A 232 -2.46 17.69 -4.70
C ASP A 232 -2.73 16.44 -5.52
N GLY A 233 -2.13 15.32 -5.14
CA GLY A 233 -2.37 14.04 -5.81
C GLY A 233 -3.84 13.63 -5.71
N THR A 234 -4.44 13.77 -4.53
CA THR A 234 -5.87 13.48 -4.30
C THR A 234 -6.77 14.33 -5.19
N ASP A 235 -6.55 15.65 -5.22
CA ASP A 235 -7.29 16.57 -6.09
C ASP A 235 -7.12 16.19 -7.57
N THR A 236 -5.91 15.83 -7.99
CA THR A 236 -5.64 15.36 -9.36
C THR A 236 -6.39 14.08 -9.68
N ALA A 237 -6.36 13.07 -8.82
CA ALA A 237 -7.08 11.81 -9.03
C ALA A 237 -8.59 12.07 -9.20
N ILE A 238 -9.17 12.89 -8.32
CA ILE A 238 -10.59 13.25 -8.36
C ILE A 238 -10.93 14.03 -9.64
N LYS A 239 -10.08 14.98 -10.04
CA LYS A 239 -10.23 15.70 -11.32
C LYS A 239 -10.13 14.77 -12.54
N LYS A 240 -9.41 13.65 -12.44
CA LYS A 240 -9.39 12.59 -13.47
C LYS A 240 -10.53 11.57 -13.32
N GLY A 241 -11.47 11.80 -12.40
CA GLY A 241 -12.71 11.04 -12.26
C GLY A 241 -12.69 9.98 -11.18
N ALA A 242 -11.67 9.95 -10.31
CA ALA A 242 -11.65 9.05 -9.15
C ALA A 242 -12.83 9.33 -8.22
N ASN A 243 -13.56 8.28 -7.87
CA ASN A 243 -14.65 8.34 -6.90
C ASN A 243 -14.30 7.63 -5.58
N ALA A 244 -13.19 6.89 -5.56
CA ALA A 244 -12.49 6.48 -4.36
C ALA A 244 -10.99 6.75 -4.54
N VAL A 245 -10.30 7.19 -3.50
CA VAL A 245 -8.86 7.49 -3.51
C VAL A 245 -8.21 6.74 -2.34
N SER A 246 -7.14 5.99 -2.62
CA SER A 246 -6.32 5.32 -1.61
C SER A 246 -5.04 6.11 -1.34
N MET A 247 -4.63 6.13 -0.08
CA MET A 247 -3.34 6.63 0.37
C MET A 247 -2.72 5.64 1.36
N SER A 248 -1.69 4.92 0.95
CA SER A 248 -0.96 3.99 1.81
C SER A 248 0.26 4.66 2.48
N TYR A 249 0.09 5.91 2.93
CA TYR A 249 1.12 6.70 3.59
C TYR A 249 0.63 7.28 4.90
N ILE A 250 1.52 7.29 5.90
CA ILE A 250 1.31 7.96 7.18
C ILE A 250 2.33 9.08 7.36
N LEU A 251 1.88 10.21 7.88
CA LEU A 251 2.71 11.33 8.30
C LEU A 251 2.45 11.57 9.79
N ALA A 252 3.53 11.74 10.56
CA ALA A 252 3.40 12.26 11.91
C ALA A 252 2.83 13.69 11.85
N ASN A 253 1.96 14.06 12.79
CA ASN A 253 1.31 15.38 12.80
C ASN A 253 2.31 16.55 12.91
N GLY A 254 3.49 16.28 13.47
CA GLY A 254 4.57 17.26 13.61
C GLY A 254 4.15 18.47 14.44
N PHE A 255 4.78 19.61 14.16
CA PHE A 255 4.51 20.88 14.85
C PHE A 255 3.58 21.80 14.06
N GLN A 256 2.96 21.30 12.98
CA GLN A 256 2.24 22.10 12.00
C GLN A 256 0.73 21.81 12.05
N PRO A 257 -0.06 22.53 12.88
CA PRO A 257 -1.48 22.23 13.07
C PRO A 257 -2.31 22.36 11.78
N GLY A 258 -1.81 23.11 10.79
CA GLY A 258 -2.47 23.34 9.50
C GLY A 258 -2.61 22.11 8.61
N ILE A 259 -1.88 21.01 8.88
CA ILE A 259 -2.01 19.78 8.08
C ILE A 259 -3.31 19.01 8.39
N ALA A 260 -3.79 19.09 9.64
CA ALA A 260 -4.93 18.31 10.09
C ALA A 260 -6.27 18.94 9.67
N THR A 261 -6.65 20.06 10.26
CA THR A 261 -7.95 20.71 9.95
C THR A 261 -7.81 22.03 9.22
N GLY A 262 -6.59 22.46 8.90
CA GLY A 262 -6.30 23.61 8.04
C GLY A 262 -6.55 23.34 6.56
N ASP A 263 -5.98 24.16 5.68
CA ASP A 263 -6.23 24.08 4.24
C ASP A 263 -5.81 22.75 3.63
N ILE A 264 -4.68 22.18 4.08
CA ILE A 264 -4.17 20.90 3.53
C ILE A 264 -5.14 19.76 3.85
N GLY A 265 -5.49 19.55 5.12
CA GLY A 265 -6.38 18.44 5.48
C GLY A 265 -7.79 18.61 4.94
N ARG A 266 -8.31 19.85 4.85
CA ARG A 266 -9.62 20.12 4.23
C ARG A 266 -9.67 19.74 2.75
N ARG A 267 -8.53 19.72 2.05
CA ARG A 267 -8.44 19.22 0.67
C ARG A 267 -8.58 17.70 0.56
N LEU A 268 -8.64 16.96 1.65
CA LEU A 268 -9.06 15.54 1.63
C LEU A 268 -10.56 15.38 1.89
N ARG A 269 -11.29 16.47 2.17
CA ARG A 269 -12.72 16.45 2.47
C ARG A 269 -13.55 16.55 1.19
N HIS A 270 -13.85 15.41 0.59
CA HIS A 270 -14.68 15.34 -0.62
C HIS A 270 -15.97 14.54 -0.39
N PRO A 271 -17.09 15.18 -0.01
CA PRO A 271 -18.39 14.51 -0.03
C PRO A 271 -18.67 13.94 -1.44
N GLY A 272 -19.06 12.68 -1.51
CA GLY A 272 -19.25 11.95 -2.77
C GLY A 272 -18.03 11.14 -3.23
N VAL A 273 -16.87 11.30 -2.59
CA VAL A 273 -15.65 10.54 -2.87
C VAL A 273 -15.17 9.86 -1.59
N ALA A 274 -14.82 8.58 -1.66
CA ALA A 274 -14.21 7.88 -0.55
C ALA A 274 -12.69 8.12 -0.55
N VAL A 275 -12.20 8.99 0.34
CA VAL A 275 -10.76 9.10 0.62
C VAL A 275 -10.43 8.13 1.74
N VAL A 276 -9.50 7.21 1.47
CA VAL A 276 -9.18 6.04 2.30
C VAL A 276 -7.69 6.04 2.59
N ALA A 277 -7.31 5.73 3.82
CA ALA A 277 -5.91 5.63 4.21
C ALA A 277 -5.64 4.43 5.12
N SER A 278 -4.44 3.88 5.02
CA SER A 278 -3.97 2.81 5.89
C SER A 278 -3.90 3.30 7.34
N SER A 279 -4.27 2.45 8.30
CA SER A 279 -4.22 2.82 9.72
C SER A 279 -2.79 2.87 10.25
N GLY A 280 -1.88 2.11 9.62
CA GLY A 280 -0.47 1.94 9.99
C GLY A 280 -0.17 0.51 10.45
N ASP A 281 1.12 0.18 10.55
CA ASP A 281 1.58 -1.21 10.66
C ASP A 281 2.31 -1.51 11.99
N HIS A 282 2.24 -0.58 12.95
CA HIS A 282 2.99 -0.62 14.21
C HIS A 282 2.15 -1.05 15.43
N GLY A 283 0.95 -1.59 15.18
CA GLY A 283 0.02 -2.01 16.22
C GLY A 283 -0.47 -0.87 17.12
N TYR A 284 -1.02 -1.22 18.28
CA TYR A 284 -1.50 -0.22 19.24
C TYR A 284 -0.32 0.40 20.02
N VAL A 285 0.01 1.67 19.75
CA VAL A 285 1.10 2.35 20.45
C VAL A 285 0.55 3.20 21.59
N ALA A 286 0.39 2.59 22.77
CA ALA A 286 -0.22 3.20 23.95
C ALA A 286 0.69 4.13 24.76
N ARG A 287 1.35 5.12 24.14
CA ARG A 287 2.07 6.15 24.92
C ARG A 287 1.10 7.29 25.21
N LYS A 288 1.17 7.90 26.41
CA LYS A 288 0.32 9.07 26.80
C LYS A 288 0.42 10.25 25.82
N THR A 289 1.41 10.25 24.92
CA THR A 289 1.66 11.26 23.89
C THR A 289 1.43 10.74 22.47
N SER A 290 0.95 9.51 22.30
CA SER A 290 0.70 8.93 20.98
C SER A 290 -0.61 9.45 20.42
N ASP A 291 -0.50 10.29 19.41
CA ASP A 291 -1.61 10.73 18.58
C ASP A 291 -1.77 9.78 17.39
N GLN A 292 -2.96 9.76 16.79
CA GLN A 292 -3.09 9.17 15.46
C GLN A 292 -2.23 9.94 14.44
N THR A 293 -2.05 9.34 13.28
CA THR A 293 -1.23 9.91 12.19
C THR A 293 -2.11 10.42 11.05
N TRP A 294 -1.61 11.43 10.35
CA TRP A 294 -2.22 11.95 9.15
C TRP A 294 -2.00 11.00 7.95
N PRO A 295 -2.96 10.87 7.01
CA PRO A 295 -4.27 11.52 6.97
C PRO A 295 -5.36 10.68 7.63
N GLN A 296 -5.06 9.45 8.07
CA GLN A 296 -6.09 8.55 8.54
C GLN A 296 -6.84 9.14 9.73
N GLU A 297 -6.21 9.96 10.57
CA GLU A 297 -6.85 10.68 11.68
C GLU A 297 -7.90 11.74 11.29
N LEU A 298 -8.05 12.08 10.02
CA LEU A 298 -8.98 13.13 9.64
C LEU A 298 -10.43 12.63 9.77
N PRO A 299 -11.38 13.47 10.24
CA PRO A 299 -12.76 13.03 10.41
C PRO A 299 -13.46 12.62 9.10
N TRP A 300 -12.94 13.03 7.96
CA TRP A 300 -13.46 12.76 6.61
C TRP A 300 -12.63 11.75 5.81
N VAL A 301 -11.64 11.11 6.44
CA VAL A 301 -10.86 10.01 5.83
C VAL A 301 -11.28 8.70 6.49
N VAL A 302 -11.47 7.67 5.67
CA VAL A 302 -11.73 6.30 6.12
C VAL A 302 -10.40 5.67 6.52
N SER A 303 -10.24 5.35 7.81
CA SER A 303 -9.06 4.65 8.33
C SER A 303 -9.25 3.14 8.19
N VAL A 304 -8.30 2.48 7.50
CA VAL A 304 -8.37 1.06 7.18
C VAL A 304 -7.33 0.27 7.94
N GLY A 305 -7.79 -0.54 8.87
CA GLY A 305 -6.96 -1.47 9.62
C GLY A 305 -6.70 -2.77 8.85
N GLY A 306 -6.22 -3.78 9.57
CA GLY A 306 -5.73 -5.02 8.98
C GLY A 306 -6.17 -6.28 9.72
N VAL A 307 -6.47 -7.33 8.96
CA VAL A 307 -6.73 -8.68 9.47
C VAL A 307 -5.82 -9.71 8.84
N GLU A 308 -5.55 -10.76 9.60
CA GLU A 308 -4.98 -12.00 9.11
C GLU A 308 -6.10 -12.91 8.60
N LEU A 309 -5.91 -13.48 7.41
CA LEU A 309 -6.78 -14.50 6.84
C LEU A 309 -6.06 -15.85 6.88
N THR A 310 -6.69 -16.83 7.53
CA THR A 310 -6.18 -18.21 7.58
C THR A 310 -7.24 -19.19 7.14
N SER A 311 -6.83 -20.30 6.55
CA SER A 311 -7.70 -21.34 6.02
C SER A 311 -7.12 -22.72 6.32
N ARG A 312 -8.00 -23.63 6.76
CA ARG A 312 -7.68 -25.05 7.01
C ARG A 312 -8.14 -25.98 5.88
N ASP A 313 -8.86 -25.44 4.90
CA ASP A 313 -9.52 -26.19 3.82
C ASP A 313 -9.01 -25.78 2.43
N GLY A 314 -7.76 -25.32 2.35
CA GLY A 314 -7.12 -24.97 1.08
C GLY A 314 -7.62 -23.65 0.46
N GLY A 315 -8.23 -22.78 1.25
CA GLY A 315 -8.75 -21.47 0.83
C GLY A 315 -10.21 -21.51 0.37
N ALA A 316 -10.99 -22.51 0.80
CA ALA A 316 -12.43 -22.54 0.57
C ALA A 316 -13.17 -21.65 1.59
N THR A 317 -12.74 -21.67 2.85
CA THR A 317 -13.20 -20.77 3.91
C THR A 317 -12.03 -20.10 4.63
N PHE A 318 -12.30 -18.92 5.22
CA PHE A 318 -11.28 -18.13 5.92
C PHE A 318 -11.73 -17.74 7.32
N ALA A 319 -10.92 -18.11 8.30
CA ALA A 319 -10.94 -17.52 9.63
C ALA A 319 -10.24 -16.15 9.61
N LYS A 320 -10.77 -15.21 10.38
CA LYS A 320 -10.35 -13.82 10.42
C LYS A 320 -9.93 -13.45 11.83
N ARG A 321 -8.77 -12.80 11.94
CA ARG A 321 -8.23 -12.34 13.22
C ARG A 321 -7.64 -10.95 13.05
N ALA A 322 -7.76 -10.10 14.06
CA ALA A 322 -7.03 -8.83 14.08
C ALA A 322 -5.53 -9.09 13.88
N TRP A 323 -4.91 -8.30 13.00
CA TRP A 323 -3.50 -8.45 12.69
C TRP A 323 -2.64 -7.89 13.83
N GLY A 324 -1.82 -8.76 14.39
CA GLY A 324 -0.77 -8.38 15.32
C GLY A 324 0.14 -9.56 15.61
N LYS A 325 1.39 -9.49 15.14
CA LYS A 325 2.40 -10.51 15.42
C LYS A 325 3.82 -9.98 15.18
N VAL A 326 4.78 -10.36 16.04
CA VAL A 326 6.23 -10.21 15.78
C VAL A 326 6.72 -11.48 15.09
N GLU A 327 7.56 -11.34 14.05
CA GLU A 327 8.89 -11.97 14.05
C GLU A 327 9.85 -11.38 12.98
N GLY A 328 10.73 -10.51 13.49
CA GLY A 328 11.93 -9.98 12.86
C GLY A 328 12.56 -8.90 13.75
N ASP A 329 13.68 -9.21 14.41
CA ASP A 329 14.49 -8.28 15.26
C ASP A 329 13.79 -7.60 16.46
N LYS A 330 12.81 -8.26 17.10
CA LYS A 330 12.09 -7.78 18.31
C LYS A 330 11.13 -6.59 18.11
N ALA A 331 10.84 -6.19 16.86
CA ALA A 331 9.87 -5.12 16.57
C ALA A 331 8.45 -5.68 16.37
N TRP A 332 7.46 -5.02 16.98
CA TRP A 332 6.04 -5.38 16.89
C TRP A 332 5.39 -4.78 15.65
N TRP A 333 4.73 -5.64 14.87
CA TRP A 333 3.95 -5.27 13.70
C TRP A 333 2.50 -5.71 13.88
N GLY A 334 1.58 -4.87 13.43
CA GLY A 334 0.15 -5.13 13.55
C GLY A 334 -0.66 -3.97 13.03
N ALA A 335 -1.95 -4.20 12.83
CA ALA A 335 -2.86 -3.14 12.43
C ALA A 335 -2.87 -2.05 13.49
N ALA A 336 -2.45 -0.84 13.13
CA ALA A 336 -2.40 0.25 14.07
C ALA A 336 -3.83 0.68 14.43
N SER A 337 -3.98 0.99 15.71
CA SER A 337 -5.20 1.48 16.30
C SER A 337 -4.82 2.49 17.38
N LEU A 338 -5.42 3.67 17.37
CA LEU A 338 -5.04 4.77 18.25
C LEU A 338 -6.26 5.68 18.46
N CYS A 339 -6.11 6.67 19.34
CA CYS A 339 -7.05 7.78 19.48
C CYS A 339 -6.41 9.05 18.94
N SER A 340 -7.17 9.88 18.22
CA SER A 340 -6.73 11.26 18.06
C SER A 340 -6.80 11.96 19.41
N THR A 341 -5.86 12.86 19.66
CA THR A 341 -5.82 13.68 20.88
C THR A 341 -6.50 15.04 20.70
N THR A 342 -6.76 15.44 19.45
CA THR A 342 -7.23 16.80 19.14
C THR A 342 -8.43 16.84 18.19
N LEU A 343 -8.64 15.79 17.38
CA LEU A 343 -9.65 15.81 16.34
C LEU A 343 -11.00 15.26 16.82
N PRO A 344 -12.12 15.80 16.31
CA PRO A 344 -13.44 15.30 16.67
C PRO A 344 -13.64 13.88 16.11
N PRO A 345 -14.68 13.16 16.56
CA PRO A 345 -15.03 11.86 16.00
C PRO A 345 -15.14 11.89 14.49
N ALA A 346 -14.82 10.78 13.83
CA ALA A 346 -15.00 10.69 12.40
C ALA A 346 -16.47 10.89 11.99
N ASN A 347 -16.71 11.33 10.76
CA ASN A 347 -18.05 11.60 10.26
C ASN A 347 -18.93 10.35 10.38
N GLY A 348 -19.95 10.41 11.24
CA GLY A 348 -20.86 9.30 11.50
C GLY A 348 -20.38 8.31 12.58
N GLN A 349 -19.18 8.46 13.13
CA GLN A 349 -18.67 7.63 14.21
C GLN A 349 -19.56 7.75 15.46
N PRO A 350 -20.17 6.65 15.93
CA PRO A 350 -21.03 6.66 17.11
C PRO A 350 -20.33 7.19 18.38
N ALA A 351 -21.05 7.95 19.21
CA ALA A 351 -20.53 8.50 20.46
C ALA A 351 -19.99 7.41 21.42
N ARG A 352 -20.53 6.19 21.38
CA ARG A 352 -20.03 5.06 22.17
C ARG A 352 -18.60 4.64 21.78
N ILE A 353 -18.22 4.82 20.52
CA ILE A 353 -16.87 4.52 20.02
C ILE A 353 -15.93 5.66 20.38
N SER A 354 -16.30 6.92 20.09
CA SER A 354 -15.43 8.05 20.43
C SER A 354 -15.25 8.22 21.94
N LYS A 355 -16.19 7.78 22.79
CA LYS A 355 -16.01 7.73 24.25
C LYS A 355 -14.81 6.89 24.69
N LEU A 356 -14.43 5.85 23.92
CA LEU A 356 -13.21 5.07 24.18
C LEU A 356 -11.94 5.92 23.99
N CYS A 357 -12.06 7.00 23.22
CA CYS A 357 -11.03 8.00 22.95
C CYS A 357 -11.37 9.35 23.59
N ALA A 358 -12.01 9.37 24.76
CA ALA A 358 -12.36 10.61 25.48
C ALA A 358 -13.17 11.63 24.66
N GLY A 359 -13.95 11.17 23.68
CA GLY A 359 -14.75 12.01 22.78
C GLY A 359 -14.06 12.36 21.47
N HIS A 360 -12.84 11.89 21.22
CA HIS A 360 -12.09 12.12 19.99
C HIS A 360 -12.23 10.97 18.99
N ARG A 361 -11.66 11.17 17.80
CA ARG A 361 -11.61 10.14 16.75
C ARG A 361 -10.93 8.86 17.26
N ALA A 362 -11.60 7.73 17.05
CA ALA A 362 -11.02 6.40 17.23
C ALA A 362 -10.71 5.77 15.85
N SER A 363 -9.56 5.13 15.70
CA SER A 363 -9.22 4.29 14.53
C SER A 363 -9.23 2.82 14.93
N SER A 364 -9.48 1.88 14.02
CA SER A 364 -9.82 2.04 12.58
C SER A 364 -11.33 2.13 12.34
N ASP A 365 -11.78 2.41 11.11
CA ASP A 365 -13.21 2.41 10.76
C ASP A 365 -13.68 1.04 10.25
N VAL A 366 -12.84 0.38 9.43
CA VAL A 366 -13.05 -0.95 8.84
C VAL A 366 -11.68 -1.57 8.55
N SER A 367 -11.60 -2.87 8.29
CA SER A 367 -10.35 -3.55 7.93
C SER A 367 -10.50 -4.46 6.72
N ALA A 368 -9.38 -4.81 6.11
CA ALA A 368 -9.28 -5.86 5.10
C ALA A 368 -8.02 -6.70 5.34
N ALA A 369 -7.70 -7.63 4.43
CA ALA A 369 -6.52 -8.46 4.56
C ALA A 369 -5.25 -7.61 4.53
N SER A 370 -4.35 -7.82 5.48
CA SER A 370 -3.09 -7.07 5.61
C SER A 370 -1.87 -7.98 5.69
N THR A 371 -2.01 -9.30 5.56
CA THR A 371 -0.90 -10.24 5.59
C THR A 371 -1.05 -11.30 4.51
N GLY A 372 0.08 -11.89 4.11
CA GLY A 372 0.07 -12.95 3.12
C GLY A 372 -0.45 -12.48 1.76
N LEU A 373 -0.16 -11.25 1.37
CA LEU A 373 -0.67 -10.64 0.14
C LEU A 373 0.26 -11.02 -1.02
N ALA A 374 -0.27 -11.67 -2.05
CA ALA A 374 0.51 -11.95 -3.25
C ALA A 374 0.69 -10.67 -4.07
N ILE A 375 1.93 -10.32 -4.38
CA ILE A 375 2.28 -9.20 -5.25
C ILE A 375 3.24 -9.66 -6.34
N TYR A 376 3.15 -9.04 -7.52
CA TYR A 376 4.16 -9.19 -8.56
C TYR A 376 4.88 -7.85 -8.77
N ASP A 377 6.19 -7.80 -8.57
CA ASP A 377 6.99 -6.59 -8.74
C ASP A 377 8.06 -6.80 -9.82
N GLY A 378 7.90 -6.11 -10.95
CA GLY A 378 8.86 -6.08 -12.04
C GLY A 378 9.80 -4.87 -12.00
N PHE A 379 9.54 -3.89 -11.13
CA PHE A 379 10.41 -2.73 -10.91
C PHE A 379 11.66 -3.15 -10.13
N GLY A 380 11.46 -4.02 -9.13
CA GLY A 380 12.52 -4.68 -8.39
C GLY A 380 12.52 -4.34 -6.91
N TYR A 381 12.81 -5.36 -6.10
CA TYR A 381 12.89 -5.21 -4.65
C TYR A 381 14.25 -4.70 -4.19
N VAL A 382 14.25 -3.94 -3.10
CA VAL A 382 15.49 -3.57 -2.41
C VAL A 382 16.12 -4.83 -1.82
N GLY A 383 17.42 -5.03 -2.08
CA GLY A 383 18.11 -6.29 -1.79
C GLY A 383 18.09 -7.30 -2.94
N GLY A 384 17.36 -7.01 -4.01
CA GLY A 384 17.46 -7.66 -5.33
C GLY A 384 16.32 -8.62 -5.65
N GLY A 385 16.13 -8.84 -6.95
CA GLY A 385 15.11 -9.73 -7.52
C GLY A 385 13.88 -8.99 -8.05
N THR A 386 13.17 -9.64 -8.97
CA THR A 386 11.87 -9.25 -9.51
C THR A 386 11.01 -10.51 -9.61
N GLY A 387 9.69 -10.38 -9.49
CA GLY A 387 8.77 -11.51 -9.58
C GLY A 387 7.70 -11.49 -8.49
N TRP A 388 7.24 -12.67 -8.08
CA TRP A 388 6.20 -12.81 -7.06
C TRP A 388 6.78 -12.77 -5.65
N GLY A 389 6.23 -11.89 -4.82
CA GLY A 389 6.54 -11.75 -3.40
C GLY A 389 5.32 -11.96 -2.51
N VAL A 390 5.57 -11.99 -1.19
CA VAL A 390 4.53 -12.07 -0.15
C VAL A 390 4.63 -10.84 0.73
N ALA A 391 3.72 -9.89 0.51
CA ALA A 391 3.66 -8.62 1.23
C ALA A 391 2.72 -8.67 2.44
N LEU A 392 2.88 -7.67 3.29
CA LEU A 392 2.03 -7.38 4.43
C LEU A 392 2.00 -5.86 4.69
N GLY A 393 1.00 -5.43 5.45
CA GLY A 393 0.72 -4.05 5.77
C GLY A 393 -0.74 -3.69 5.55
N THR A 394 -1.25 -2.76 6.37
CA THR A 394 -2.53 -2.08 6.14
C THR A 394 -2.51 -1.26 4.84
N SER A 395 -1.32 -0.97 4.33
CA SER A 395 -1.04 -0.57 2.95
C SER A 395 -1.73 -1.43 1.89
N GLY A 396 -1.84 -2.75 2.06
CA GLY A 396 -2.61 -3.58 1.12
C GLY A 396 -4.13 -3.51 1.34
N SER A 397 -4.55 -3.17 2.56
CA SER A 397 -5.96 -3.12 2.95
C SER A 397 -6.65 -1.84 2.45
N ALA A 398 -6.00 -0.68 2.55
CA ALA A 398 -6.53 0.60 2.09
C ALA A 398 -6.95 0.63 0.60
N PRO A 399 -6.09 0.26 -0.37
CA PRO A 399 -6.43 0.24 -1.80
C PRO A 399 -7.50 -0.80 -2.12
N TYR A 400 -7.52 -1.92 -1.38
CA TYR A 400 -8.59 -2.92 -1.51
C TYR A 400 -9.95 -2.32 -1.11
N ILE A 401 -10.03 -1.62 0.04
CA ILE A 401 -11.25 -0.93 0.47
C ILE A 401 -11.64 0.21 -0.49
N ALA A 402 -10.68 0.99 -0.98
CA ALA A 402 -10.94 2.00 -2.01
C ALA A 402 -11.55 1.37 -3.28
N GLY A 403 -11.05 0.20 -3.69
CA GLY A 403 -11.63 -0.58 -4.77
C GLY A 403 -13.07 -1.02 -4.51
N LEU A 404 -13.42 -1.42 -3.28
CA LEU A 404 -14.81 -1.75 -2.93
C LEU A 404 -15.73 -0.54 -3.00
N TYR A 405 -15.31 0.64 -2.52
CA TYR A 405 -16.05 1.89 -2.69
C TYR A 405 -16.28 2.24 -4.17
N ALA A 406 -15.24 2.13 -5.00
CA ALA A 406 -15.36 2.37 -6.44
C ALA A 406 -16.30 1.35 -7.12
N ARG A 407 -16.34 0.11 -6.61
CA ARG A 407 -17.18 -0.98 -7.09
C ARG A 407 -18.67 -0.79 -6.76
N THR A 408 -19.07 0.05 -5.82
CA THR A 408 -20.50 0.16 -5.43
C THR A 408 -21.11 1.52 -5.75
N GLY A 409 -20.36 2.60 -5.51
CA GLY A 409 -20.77 3.98 -5.77
C GLY A 409 -20.77 4.85 -4.51
N THR A 410 -20.19 6.04 -4.61
CA THR A 410 -19.76 6.82 -3.44
C THR A 410 -20.58 8.08 -3.17
N ALA A 411 -21.71 8.27 -3.86
CA ALA A 411 -22.48 9.53 -3.81
C ALA A 411 -22.94 9.95 -2.41
N LYS A 412 -23.09 9.01 -1.46
CA LYS A 412 -23.50 9.27 -0.07
C LYS A 412 -22.32 9.30 0.92
N VAL A 413 -21.11 9.07 0.44
CA VAL A 413 -19.88 9.03 1.25
C VAL A 413 -19.54 10.44 1.70
N ASN A 414 -19.23 10.57 2.98
CA ASN A 414 -18.68 11.76 3.60
C ASN A 414 -17.85 11.27 4.80
N GLY A 415 -16.58 10.96 4.57
CA GLY A 415 -15.79 10.15 5.50
C GLY A 415 -16.35 8.73 5.67
N PRO A 416 -16.18 8.09 6.84
CA PRO A 416 -16.64 6.73 7.10
C PRO A 416 -18.15 6.61 7.38
N ASN A 417 -18.94 7.63 7.07
CA ASN A 417 -20.34 7.74 7.47
C ASN A 417 -21.25 6.62 6.94
N THR A 418 -20.95 6.06 5.77
CA THR A 418 -21.70 4.95 5.17
C THR A 418 -21.45 3.64 5.89
N LEU A 419 -20.22 3.40 6.36
CA LEU A 419 -19.85 2.22 7.14
C LEU A 419 -20.63 2.16 8.46
N TYR A 420 -20.69 3.28 9.19
CA TYR A 420 -21.43 3.36 10.46
C TYR A 420 -22.96 3.28 10.31
N ARG A 421 -23.48 3.44 9.09
CA ARG A 421 -24.90 3.25 8.75
C ARG A 421 -25.14 2.00 7.91
N ALA A 422 -24.12 1.16 7.73
CA ALA A 422 -24.23 -0.02 6.91
C ALA A 422 -25.35 -0.94 7.45
N PRO A 423 -26.13 -1.57 6.56
CA PRO A 423 -27.14 -2.52 7.00
C PRO A 423 -26.53 -3.65 7.83
N ARG A 424 -27.30 -4.19 8.78
CA ARG A 424 -26.87 -5.36 9.56
C ARG A 424 -26.41 -6.49 8.63
N GLY A 425 -25.25 -7.07 8.95
CA GLY A 425 -24.64 -8.15 8.19
C GLY A 425 -23.87 -7.72 6.93
N ALA A 426 -23.78 -6.42 6.62
CA ALA A 426 -22.95 -5.93 5.51
C ALA A 426 -21.44 -5.86 5.84
N ILE A 427 -21.10 -5.94 7.13
CA ILE A 427 -19.75 -6.01 7.67
C ILE A 427 -19.72 -7.23 8.60
N GLU A 428 -18.70 -8.08 8.44
CA GLU A 428 -18.46 -9.23 9.30
C GLU A 428 -17.53 -8.81 10.44
N ASP A 429 -18.04 -8.93 11.66
CA ASP A 429 -17.34 -8.59 12.90
C ASP A 429 -16.19 -9.56 13.17
N VAL A 430 -14.99 -9.02 13.43
CA VAL A 430 -13.79 -9.81 13.72
C VAL A 430 -13.52 -9.75 15.22
N THR A 431 -13.88 -10.83 15.91
CA THR A 431 -13.96 -10.84 17.38
C THR A 431 -12.74 -11.45 18.08
N THR A 432 -11.67 -11.76 17.34
CA THR A 432 -10.49 -12.41 17.90
C THR A 432 -9.19 -11.83 17.35
N GLY A 433 -8.11 -11.95 18.13
CA GLY A 433 -6.80 -11.37 17.80
C GLY A 433 -6.56 -10.05 18.53
N SER A 434 -5.41 -9.46 18.31
CA SER A 434 -5.02 -8.20 18.94
C SER A 434 -3.98 -7.50 18.09
N SER A 435 -3.98 -6.17 18.09
CA SER A 435 -2.88 -5.36 17.57
C SER A 435 -1.76 -5.15 18.60
N MET A 436 -1.71 -5.96 19.67
CA MET A 436 -0.65 -6.00 20.68
C MET A 436 -0.12 -7.40 20.97
N GLN A 437 1.19 -7.47 21.27
CA GLN A 437 1.88 -8.73 21.56
C GLN A 437 1.28 -9.48 22.74
N ASN A 438 0.98 -8.73 23.80
CA ASN A 438 0.51 -9.30 25.06
C ASN A 438 -1.03 -9.23 25.16
N GLY A 439 -1.72 -9.01 24.03
CA GLY A 439 -3.16 -8.82 24.02
C GLY A 439 -3.59 -7.68 24.93
N ALA A 440 -4.63 -7.93 25.74
CA ALA A 440 -5.21 -6.94 26.64
C ALA A 440 -4.22 -6.34 27.65
N THR A 441 -3.21 -7.11 28.10
CA THR A 441 -2.21 -6.58 29.04
C THR A 441 -1.22 -5.63 28.37
N GLY A 442 -1.13 -5.65 27.03
CA GLY A 442 -0.37 -4.68 26.24
C GLY A 442 -1.11 -3.34 26.06
N CYS A 443 -2.40 -3.28 26.37
CA CYS A 443 -3.26 -2.13 26.11
C CYS A 443 -3.10 -0.95 27.08
N ALA A 444 -2.00 -0.89 27.85
CA ALA A 444 -1.66 0.12 28.85
C ALA A 444 -2.88 0.68 29.63
N ASP A 445 -2.85 1.95 30.05
CA ASP A 445 -3.94 2.63 30.77
C ASP A 445 -5.14 2.98 29.85
N SER A 446 -5.43 2.17 28.82
CA SER A 446 -6.45 2.45 27.82
C SER A 446 -7.50 1.33 27.72
N PRO A 447 -8.71 1.62 27.21
CA PRO A 447 -9.73 0.59 27.03
C PRO A 447 -9.23 -0.58 26.16
N PRO A 448 -9.39 -1.85 26.60
CA PRO A 448 -8.95 -3.02 25.82
C PRO A 448 -9.54 -3.11 24.40
N ALA A 449 -10.71 -2.52 24.19
CA ALA A 449 -11.34 -2.43 22.87
C ALA A 449 -10.48 -1.66 21.84
N LEU A 450 -9.49 -0.86 22.25
CA LEU A 450 -8.62 -0.14 21.32
C LEU A 450 -7.52 -1.01 20.70
N CYS A 451 -7.31 -2.23 21.17
CA CYS A 451 -6.10 -3.02 20.89
C CYS A 451 -6.39 -4.52 20.82
N VAL A 452 -7.54 -4.98 21.31
CA VAL A 452 -7.99 -6.37 21.25
C VAL A 452 -9.30 -6.43 20.49
N ALA A 453 -9.37 -7.33 19.54
CA ALA A 453 -10.61 -7.56 18.79
C ALA A 453 -11.69 -8.15 19.70
N GLY A 454 -12.94 -7.71 19.50
CA GLY A 454 -14.07 -8.05 20.36
C GLY A 454 -15.40 -7.87 19.64
N GLN A 455 -16.51 -8.06 20.36
CA GLN A 455 -17.83 -7.85 19.74
C GLN A 455 -18.06 -6.38 19.40
N GLY A 456 -18.49 -6.13 18.17
CA GLY A 456 -18.86 -4.81 17.68
C GLY A 456 -17.68 -4.06 17.10
N TRP A 457 -17.46 -2.82 17.57
CA TRP A 457 -16.32 -2.04 17.11
C TRP A 457 -15.13 -2.29 18.05
N ASP A 458 -13.96 -2.49 17.46
CA ASP A 458 -12.67 -2.47 18.13
C ASP A 458 -11.63 -1.70 17.32
N GLY A 459 -10.55 -1.28 17.97
CA GLY A 459 -9.51 -0.50 17.34
C GLY A 459 -8.79 -1.23 16.19
N PRO A 460 -8.32 -2.49 16.38
CA PRO A 460 -7.59 -3.20 15.34
C PRO A 460 -8.39 -3.43 14.06
N THR A 461 -9.70 -3.69 14.17
CA THR A 461 -10.54 -4.09 13.04
C THR A 461 -11.65 -3.11 12.66
N GLY A 462 -11.83 -2.05 13.45
CA GLY A 462 -12.92 -1.11 13.26
C GLY A 462 -14.27 -1.81 13.45
N LEU A 463 -15.16 -1.65 12.48
CA LEU A 463 -16.44 -2.38 12.43
C LEU A 463 -16.29 -3.86 12.01
N GLY A 464 -15.08 -4.30 11.64
CA GLY A 464 -14.79 -5.61 11.07
C GLY A 464 -14.37 -5.52 9.61
N VAL A 465 -14.70 -6.54 8.82
CA VAL A 465 -14.31 -6.66 7.40
C VAL A 465 -15.51 -6.66 6.45
N PRO A 466 -15.32 -6.43 5.14
CA PRO A 466 -16.39 -6.51 4.18
C PRO A 466 -17.13 -7.86 4.21
N ASN A 467 -18.47 -7.81 4.18
CA ASN A 467 -19.32 -8.96 3.92
C ASN A 467 -20.22 -8.68 2.72
N GLY A 468 -19.68 -8.95 1.54
CA GLY A 468 -20.21 -8.48 0.28
C GLY A 468 -19.98 -6.97 0.10
N LEU A 469 -20.88 -6.34 -0.66
CA LEU A 469 -20.72 -4.96 -1.12
C LEU A 469 -21.60 -3.93 -0.39
N ARG A 470 -22.49 -4.36 0.51
CA ARG A 470 -23.60 -3.51 1.00
C ARG A 470 -23.18 -2.40 1.97
N ALA A 471 -21.94 -2.42 2.46
CA ALA A 471 -21.40 -1.41 3.39
C ALA A 471 -20.82 -0.18 2.67
N PHE A 472 -20.48 -0.35 1.39
CA PHE A 472 -19.81 0.64 0.56
C PHE A 472 -20.82 1.22 -0.42
#